data_AF-A0A353QV72-F1
#
_entry.id   AF-A0A353QV72-F1
#
_cell.length_a   1.000
_cell.length_b   1.000
_cell.length_c   1.000
_cell.angle_alpha   90.00
_cell.angle_beta   90.00
_cell.angle_gamma   90.00
#
_symmetry.space_group_name_H-M   'P 1'
#
loop_
_entity.id
_entity.type
_entity.pdbx_description
1 polymer ?
#
loop_
_entity_poly.entity_id
_entity_poly.type
_entity_poly.pdbx_seq_one_letter_code
_entity_poly.pdbx_strand_id
1 'polypeptide(L)'
;QIRVFGEMAKRGYIYKGLKPVYWCTCCETALAEAEVEYADHTSHSVYVKFKFEGDEAKKAYAAAGIDSDKPLFAVIWTTTPWTLPANLAISLHP
;
A
#
# COMPACT_ATOMS: atom_id res chain seq x y z
N GLN A 1 -10.98 -15.47 32.96
CA GLN A 1 -10.64 -14.87 31.65
C GLN A 1 -11.08 -13.41 31.56
N ILE A 2 -12.34 -13.05 31.79
CA ILE A 2 -12.84 -11.65 31.69
C ILE A 2 -12.10 -10.68 32.63
N ARG A 3 -11.79 -11.09 33.88
CA ARG A 3 -11.05 -10.24 34.83
C ARG A 3 -9.66 -9.84 34.32
N VAL A 4 -8.92 -10.79 33.75
CA VAL A 4 -7.57 -10.55 33.20
C VAL A 4 -7.64 -9.59 32.01
N PHE A 5 -8.57 -9.81 31.09
CA PHE A 5 -8.81 -8.90 29.97
C PHE A 5 -9.15 -7.48 30.46
N GLY A 6 -10.03 -7.37 31.45
CA GLY A 6 -10.42 -6.08 32.04
C GLY A 6 -9.26 -5.36 32.72
N GLU A 7 -8.37 -6.08 33.41
CA GLU A 7 -7.15 -5.50 33.98
C GLU A 7 -6.18 -5.01 32.90
N MET A 8 -5.98 -5.78 31.82
CA MET A 8 -5.15 -5.37 30.69
C MET A 8 -5.71 -4.15 29.96
N ALA A 9 -7.02 -4.09 29.77
CA ALA A 9 -7.69 -2.93 29.18
C ALA A 9 -7.55 -1.69 30.06
N LYS A 10 -7.75 -1.80 31.38
CA LYS A 10 -7.56 -0.69 32.33
C LYS A 10 -6.13 -0.18 32.36
N ARG A 11 -5.14 -1.05 32.12
CA ARG A 11 -3.71 -0.68 32.01
C ARG A 11 -3.32 -0.09 30.65
N GLY A 12 -4.26 0.01 29.70
CA GLY A 12 -4.01 0.59 28.37
C GLY A 12 -3.33 -0.36 27.39
N TYR A 13 -3.23 -1.65 27.69
CA TYR A 13 -2.62 -2.63 26.78
C TYR A 13 -3.55 -3.08 25.65
N ILE A 14 -4.85 -2.79 25.77
CA ILE A 14 -5.87 -3.15 24.79
C ILE A 14 -6.53 -1.86 24.31
N TYR A 15 -6.52 -1.64 23.00
CA TYR A 15 -7.16 -0.50 22.36
C TYR A 15 -7.81 -0.91 21.05
N LYS A 16 -8.74 -0.08 20.57
CA LYS A 16 -9.40 -0.25 19.28
C LYS A 16 -8.78 0.72 18.27
N GLY A 17 -8.43 0.20 17.10
CA GLY A 17 -7.87 1.01 16.01
C GLY A 17 -8.02 0.32 14.66
N LEU A 18 -7.63 1.03 13.60
CA LEU A 18 -7.55 0.50 12.24
C LEU A 18 -6.08 0.27 11.90
N LYS A 19 -5.75 -0.96 11.52
CA LYS A 19 -4.42 -1.36 11.09
C LYS A 19 -4.57 -2.37 9.96
N PRO A 20 -3.74 -2.32 8.91
CA PRO A 20 -3.63 -3.43 7.98
C PRO A 20 -3.24 -4.72 8.72
N VAL A 21 -4.03 -5.77 8.57
CA VAL A 21 -3.80 -7.09 9.17
C VAL A 21 -3.96 -8.17 8.11
N TYR A 22 -3.35 -9.34 8.32
CA TYR A 22 -3.69 -10.51 7.52
C TYR A 22 -5.16 -10.83 7.73
N TRP A 23 -5.91 -10.93 6.64
CA TRP A 23 -7.35 -11.20 6.66
C TRP A 23 -7.63 -12.44 5.82
N CYS A 24 -8.26 -13.44 6.42
CA CYS A 24 -8.73 -14.60 5.68
C CYS A 24 -10.15 -14.33 5.16
N THR A 25 -10.31 -14.28 3.84
CA THR A 25 -11.61 -14.08 3.20
C THR A 25 -12.54 -15.27 3.38
N CYS A 26 -12.00 -16.48 3.58
CA CYS A 26 -12.80 -17.70 3.81
C CYS A 26 -13.25 -17.85 5.27
N CYS A 27 -12.42 -17.42 6.23
CA CYS A 27 -12.73 -17.50 7.66
C CYS A 27 -13.42 -16.24 8.20
N GLU A 28 -13.44 -15.16 7.40
CA GLU A 28 -14.04 -13.87 7.75
C GLU A 28 -13.45 -13.26 9.03
N THR A 29 -12.16 -13.48 9.27
CA THR A 29 -11.45 -12.99 10.46
C THR A 29 -9.99 -12.62 10.16
N ALA A 30 -9.42 -11.82 11.06
CA ALA A 30 -8.00 -11.52 11.06
C ALA A 30 -7.19 -12.74 11.51
N LEU A 31 -6.02 -12.94 10.89
CA LEU A 31 -5.07 -13.99 11.24
C LEU A 31 -3.91 -13.41 12.07
N ALA A 32 -3.48 -14.15 13.07
CA ALA A 32 -2.20 -13.94 13.73
C ALA A 32 -1.06 -14.44 12.83
N GLU A 33 0.15 -13.90 13.00
CA GLU A 33 1.34 -14.33 12.24
C GLU A 33 1.62 -15.84 12.39
N ALA A 34 1.32 -16.40 13.56
CA ALA A 34 1.43 -17.84 13.82
C ALA A 34 0.45 -18.71 13.01
N GLU A 35 -0.59 -18.13 12.42
CA GLU A 35 -1.57 -18.82 11.57
C GLU A 35 -1.24 -18.69 10.07
N VAL A 36 -0.18 -17.96 9.71
CA VAL A 36 0.22 -17.72 8.32
C VAL A 36 1.18 -18.81 7.85
N GLU A 37 0.78 -19.51 6.79
CA GLU A 37 1.62 -20.46 6.08
C GLU A 37 1.93 -19.95 4.66
N TYR A 38 3.15 -20.21 4.17
CA TYR A 38 3.58 -19.79 2.85
C TYR A 38 3.44 -20.93 1.84
N ALA A 39 2.89 -20.60 0.67
CA ALA A 39 2.79 -21.50 -0.47
C ALA A 39 3.06 -20.72 -1.77
N ASP A 40 3.46 -21.44 -2.81
CA ASP A 40 3.65 -20.84 -4.13
C ASP A 40 2.32 -20.38 -4.71
N HIS A 41 2.29 -19.13 -5.18
CA HIS A 41 1.12 -18.53 -5.82
C HIS A 41 1.56 -17.77 -7.08
N THR A 42 0.83 -17.94 -8.17
CA THR A 42 1.07 -17.20 -9.42
C THR A 42 0.30 -15.88 -9.40
N SER A 43 1.02 -14.76 -9.41
CA SER A 43 0.43 -13.41 -9.41
C SER A 43 0.62 -12.71 -10.75
N HIS A 44 -0.27 -11.78 -11.08
CA HIS A 44 -0.13 -10.92 -12.25
C HIS A 44 0.92 -9.83 -11.99
N SER A 45 1.98 -9.80 -12.80
CA SER A 45 3.00 -8.74 -12.78
C SER A 45 2.64 -7.68 -13.83
N VAL A 46 2.43 -6.44 -13.40
CA VAL A 46 1.99 -5.34 -14.29
C VAL A 46 2.83 -4.08 -14.12
N TYR A 47 2.92 -3.31 -15.20
CA TYR A 47 3.52 -1.97 -15.22
C TYR A 47 2.44 -0.95 -15.54
N VAL A 48 2.35 0.11 -14.72
CA VAL A 48 1.33 1.15 -14.85
C VAL A 48 1.99 2.51 -14.98
N LYS A 49 1.52 3.32 -15.94
CA LYS A 49 2.03 4.67 -16.17
C LYS A 49 1.07 5.69 -15.56
N PHE A 50 1.54 6.50 -14.62
CA PHE A 50 0.83 7.64 -14.05
C PHE A 50 1.29 8.92 -14.73
N LYS A 51 0.38 9.57 -15.46
CA LYS A 51 0.68 10.81 -16.18
C LYS A 51 0.78 11.97 -15.19
N PHE A 52 1.79 12.82 -15.36
CA PHE A 52 1.87 14.09 -14.64
C PHE A 52 0.82 15.06 -15.23
N GLU A 53 0.02 15.69 -14.36
CA GLU A 53 -1.03 16.62 -14.77
C GLU A 53 -0.55 18.07 -14.82
N GLY A 54 -1.21 18.87 -15.66
CA GLY A 54 -0.94 20.31 -15.79
C GLY A 54 0.52 20.62 -16.19
N ASP A 55 1.07 21.67 -15.57
CA ASP A 55 2.44 22.13 -15.82
C ASP A 55 3.50 21.39 -14.98
N GLU A 56 3.11 20.38 -14.18
CA GLU A 56 4.06 19.62 -13.35
C GLU A 56 5.09 18.86 -14.19
N ALA A 57 4.70 18.38 -15.37
CA ALA A 57 5.63 17.77 -16.31
C ALA A 57 6.72 18.76 -16.75
N LYS A 58 6.35 20.01 -17.08
CA LYS A 58 7.29 21.05 -17.49
C LYS A 58 8.23 21.45 -16.36
N LYS A 59 7.71 21.59 -15.14
CA LYS A 59 8.52 21.86 -13.94
C LYS A 59 9.55 20.75 -13.70
N ALA A 60 9.13 19.49 -13.82
CA ALA A 60 10.02 18.34 -13.66
C ALA A 60 11.12 18.30 -14.74
N TYR A 61 10.80 18.57 -16.00
CA TYR A 61 11.80 18.66 -17.05
C TYR A 61 12.77 19.83 -16.84
N ALA A 62 12.26 21.02 -16.48
CA ALA A 62 13.08 22.18 -16.19
C ALA A 62 14.04 21.93 -15.02
N ALA A 63 13.56 21.29 -13.94
CA ALA A 63 14.40 20.87 -12.82
C ALA A 63 15.50 19.88 -13.21
N ALA A 64 15.23 19.04 -14.23
CA ALA A 64 16.21 18.11 -14.80
C ALA A 64 17.11 18.74 -15.89
N GLY A 65 16.92 20.03 -16.22
CA GLY A 65 17.65 20.69 -17.32
C GLY A 65 17.29 20.18 -18.71
N ILE A 66 16.09 19.58 -18.87
CA ILE A 66 15.59 19.00 -20.11
C ILE A 66 14.59 19.97 -20.74
N ASP A 67 14.76 20.29 -22.02
CA ASP A 67 13.76 21.04 -22.79
C ASP A 67 12.81 20.05 -23.49
N SER A 68 11.61 19.86 -22.93
CA SER A 68 10.60 18.96 -23.50
C SER A 68 9.18 19.33 -23.12
N ASP A 69 8.29 19.28 -24.10
CA ASP A 69 6.83 19.40 -23.92
C ASP A 69 6.10 18.04 -23.98
N LYS A 70 6.84 16.92 -23.96
CA LYS A 70 6.23 15.59 -24.04
C LYS A 70 5.55 15.21 -22.73
N PRO A 71 4.41 14.49 -22.75
CA PRO A 71 3.81 13.98 -21.53
C PRO A 71 4.81 13.18 -20.67
N LEU A 72 4.96 13.57 -19.41
CA LEU A 72 5.78 12.86 -18.43
C LEU A 72 4.93 11.82 -17.69
N PHE A 73 5.52 10.65 -17.44
CA PHE A 73 4.85 9.58 -16.69
C PHE A 73 5.78 9.02 -15.60
N ALA A 74 5.23 8.77 -14.42
CA ALA A 74 5.84 7.89 -13.43
C ALA A 74 5.41 6.46 -13.74
N VAL A 75 6.37 5.56 -13.93
CA VAL A 75 6.10 4.15 -14.18
C VAL A 75 6.27 3.39 -12.86
N ILE A 76 5.22 2.69 -12.45
CA ILE A 76 5.28 1.80 -11.29
C ILE A 76 5.19 0.34 -11.74
N TRP A 77 5.67 -0.55 -10.88
CA TRP A 77 5.51 -2.00 -10.99
C TRP A 77 4.75 -2.52 -9.77
N THR A 78 3.83 -3.46 -9.99
CA THR A 78 3.13 -4.15 -8.89
C THR A 78 2.73 -5.57 -9.29
N THR A 79 2.67 -6.46 -8.30
CA THR A 79 2.12 -7.82 -8.42
C THR A 79 0.69 -7.95 -7.90
N THR A 80 0.10 -6.85 -7.41
CA THR A 80 -1.25 -6.79 -6.85
C THR A 80 -2.11 -5.75 -7.57
N PRO A 81 -2.58 -6.01 -8.81
CA PRO A 81 -3.35 -5.02 -9.57
C PRO A 81 -4.60 -4.50 -8.85
N TRP A 82 -5.20 -5.33 -7.98
CA TRP A 82 -6.39 -4.98 -7.21
C TRP A 82 -6.15 -3.84 -6.20
N THR A 83 -4.90 -3.49 -5.87
CA THR A 83 -4.59 -2.37 -4.97
C THR A 83 -4.55 -1.01 -5.69
N LEU A 84 -4.49 -0.99 -7.02
CA LEU A 84 -4.39 0.24 -7.82
C LEU A 84 -5.54 1.24 -7.58
N PRO A 85 -6.81 0.83 -7.41
CA PRO A 85 -7.91 1.78 -7.14
C PRO A 85 -7.75 2.53 -5.81
N ALA A 86 -6.98 2.01 -4.86
CA ALA A 86 -6.72 2.62 -3.56
C ALA A 86 -5.39 3.40 -3.51
N ASN A 87 -4.80 3.74 -4.66
CA ASN A 87 -3.56 4.50 -4.74
C ASN A 87 -3.72 5.93 -4.20
N LEU A 88 -2.83 6.33 -3.28
CA LEU A 88 -2.81 7.68 -2.70
C LEU A 88 -1.59 8.50 -3.12
N ALA A 89 -0.44 7.87 -3.33
CA ALA A 89 0.81 8.53 -3.65
C ALA A 89 1.81 7.56 -4.31
N ILE A 90 2.80 8.13 -5.00
CA ILE A 90 3.98 7.40 -5.49
C ILE A 90 5.17 7.76 -4.60
N SER A 91 5.89 6.77 -4.11
CA SER A 91 7.07 6.96 -3.26
C SER A 91 8.35 6.81 -4.09
N LEU A 92 9.31 7.70 -3.85
CA LEU A 92 10.63 7.72 -4.47
C LEU A 92 11.69 7.71 -3.36
N HIS A 93 12.86 7.13 -3.63
CA HIS A 93 14.01 7.26 -2.75
C HIS A 93 14.64 8.66 -2.93
N PRO A 94 14.99 9.38 -1.84
CA PRO A 94 15.67 10.68 -1.92
C PRO A 94 17.04 10.63 -2.60
#